data_AF-A0A371MQP2-F1
#
_entry.id   AF-A0A371MQP2-F1
#
_cell.length_a   1.000
_cell.length_b   1.000
_cell.length_c   1.000
_cell.angle_alpha   90.00
_cell.angle_beta   90.00
_cell.angle_gamma   90.00
#
_symmetry.space_group_name_H-M   'P 1'
#
loop_
_entity.id
_entity.type
_entity.pdbx_description
1 polymer ?
#
loop_
_entity_poly.entity_id
_entity_poly.type
_entity_poly.pdbx_seq_one_letter_code
_entity_poly.pdbx_strand_id
1 'polypeptide(L)'
;FVLPESLAFVWDAAVLNEIFVAPDYRGTGVADALMNAAVESARAQDLPLDRMVLDVDRENDRAQAFYERYGFDHWGEMVARDL
;
A
#
# COMPACT_ATOMS: atom_id res chain seq x y z
N PHE A 1 -24.85 1.03 10.92
CA PHE A 1 -24.34 -0.33 11.23
C PHE A 1 -23.19 -0.15 12.20
N VAL A 2 -23.20 -0.78 13.37
CA VAL A 2 -22.10 -0.69 14.36
C VAL A 2 -21.32 -1.99 14.26
N LEU A 3 -20.10 -1.91 13.74
CA LEU A 3 -19.19 -3.06 13.73
C LEU A 3 -18.49 -3.17 15.11
N PRO A 4 -18.15 -4.38 15.56
CA PRO A 4 -17.30 -4.57 16.74
C PRO A 4 -15.97 -3.84 16.59
N GLU A 5 -15.48 -3.23 17.68
CA GLU A 5 -14.21 -2.49 17.75
C GLU A 5 -13.01 -3.27 17.17
N SER A 6 -13.04 -4.60 17.25
CA SER A 6 -12.02 -5.49 16.69
C SER A 6 -11.93 -5.51 15.16
N LEU A 7 -12.94 -5.01 14.45
CA LEU A 7 -12.96 -4.91 12.98
C LEU A 7 -12.70 -3.49 12.48
N ALA A 8 -12.52 -2.51 13.38
CA ALA A 8 -12.19 -1.13 13.00
C ALA A 8 -10.84 -1.03 12.25
N PHE A 9 -9.90 -1.93 12.55
CA PHE A 9 -8.56 -1.96 11.95
C PHE A 9 -8.51 -2.29 10.44
N VAL A 10 -9.61 -2.80 9.87
CA VAL A 10 -9.66 -3.23 8.46
C VAL A 10 -10.10 -2.09 7.52
N TRP A 11 -10.67 -1.00 8.05
CA TRP A 11 -11.36 0.01 7.24
C TRP A 11 -10.73 1.41 7.24
N ASP A 12 -9.65 1.63 8.01
CA ASP A 12 -8.92 2.91 8.03
C ASP A 12 -7.74 2.95 7.03
N ALA A 13 -7.56 1.87 6.26
CA ALA A 13 -6.42 1.67 5.38
C ALA A 13 -6.86 1.47 3.92
N ALA A 14 -6.26 2.26 3.00
CA ALA A 14 -6.26 1.90 1.60
C ALA A 14 -5.26 0.76 1.37
N VAL A 15 -5.68 -0.31 0.68
CA VAL A 15 -4.77 -1.40 0.31
C VAL A 15 -4.25 -1.17 -1.10
N LEU A 16 -2.95 -0.98 -1.23
CA LEU A 16 -2.28 -0.99 -2.53
C LEU A 16 -1.93 -2.44 -2.87
N ASN A 17 -2.70 -3.05 -3.78
CA ASN A 17 -2.52 -4.46 -4.13
C ASN A 17 -1.18 -4.70 -4.82
N GLU A 18 -0.97 -4.09 -5.99
CA GLU A 18 0.24 -4.28 -6.78
C GLU A 18 0.54 -3.03 -7.61
N ILE A 19 1.83 -2.69 -7.73
CA ILE A 19 2.34 -1.76 -8.75
C ILE A 19 3.43 -2.47 -9.53
N PHE A 20 3.26 -2.51 -10.85
CA PHE A 20 4.27 -3.04 -11.76
C PHE A 20 4.59 -2.02 -12.84
N VAL A 21 5.89 -1.86 -13.12
CA VAL A 21 6.38 -1.07 -14.24
C VAL A 21 7.21 -1.97 -15.14
N ALA A 22 6.82 -1.99 -16.42
CA ALA A 22 7.51 -2.73 -17.45
C ALA A 22 8.99 -2.31 -17.51
N PRO A 23 9.93 -3.25 -17.77
CA PRO A 23 11.37 -2.99 -17.69
C PRO A 23 11.83 -1.73 -18.44
N ASP A 24 11.32 -1.52 -19.66
CA ASP A 24 11.70 -0.41 -20.54
C ASP A 24 11.33 0.98 -20.00
N TYR A 25 10.44 1.04 -19.00
CA TYR A 25 9.97 2.28 -18.38
C TYR A 25 10.50 2.48 -16.96
N ARG A 26 11.39 1.60 -16.46
CA ARG A 26 11.97 1.76 -15.12
C ARG A 26 12.98 2.91 -15.12
N GLY A 27 13.03 3.68 -14.03
CA GLY A 27 13.91 4.86 -13.91
C GLY A 27 13.44 6.09 -14.69
N THR A 28 12.26 6.05 -15.31
CA THR A 28 11.69 7.17 -16.07
C THR A 28 10.77 8.07 -15.24
N GLY A 29 10.54 7.75 -13.96
CA GLY A 29 9.58 8.42 -13.09
C GLY A 29 8.15 7.86 -13.15
N VAL A 30 7.87 6.86 -14.01
CA VAL A 30 6.53 6.24 -14.11
C VAL A 30 6.07 5.63 -12.78
N ALA A 31 6.98 4.95 -12.05
CA ALA A 31 6.64 4.39 -10.74
C ALA A 31 6.22 5.48 -9.75
N ASP A 32 6.89 6.64 -9.79
CA ASP A 32 6.59 7.76 -8.90
C ASP A 32 5.22 8.37 -9.24
N ALA A 33 4.91 8.50 -10.54
CA ALA A 33 3.61 8.96 -11.01
C ALA A 33 2.48 8.02 -10.59
N LEU A 34 2.68 6.70 -10.70
CA LEU A 34 1.70 5.70 -10.26
C LEU A 34 1.45 5.75 -8.76
N MET A 35 2.51 5.87 -7.94
CA MET A 35 2.37 5.96 -6.49
C MET A 35 1.64 7.24 -6.07
N ASN A 36 1.99 8.38 -6.66
CA ASN A 36 1.30 9.64 -6.38
C ASN A 36 -0.19 9.55 -6.72
N ALA A 37 -0.52 8.98 -7.89
CA ALA A 37 -1.91 8.78 -8.29
C ALA A 37 -2.67 7.84 -7.33
N ALA A 38 -2.02 6.78 -6.84
CA ALA A 38 -2.62 5.89 -5.84
C ALA A 38 -2.92 6.62 -4.52
N VAL A 39 -1.97 7.42 -4.02
CA VAL A 39 -2.15 8.21 -2.80
C VAL A 39 -3.24 9.27 -2.97
N GLU A 40 -3.27 9.97 -4.10
CA GLU A 40 -4.33 10.94 -4.42
C GLU A 40 -5.69 10.26 -4.49
N SER A 41 -5.78 9.09 -5.13
CA SER A 41 -7.01 8.30 -5.20
C SER A 41 -7.51 7.85 -3.82
N ALA A 42 -6.60 7.52 -2.90
CA ALA A 42 -6.96 7.16 -1.52
C ALA A 42 -7.47 8.38 -0.75
N ARG A 43 -6.78 9.53 -0.86
CA ARG A 43 -7.17 10.79 -0.21
C ARG A 43 -8.49 11.37 -0.72
N ALA A 44 -8.87 11.06 -1.96
CA ALA A 44 -10.11 11.53 -2.57
C ALA A 44 -11.35 10.71 -2.15
N GLN A 45 -11.19 9.63 -1.38
CA GLN A 45 -12.32 8.84 -0.88
C GLN A 45 -13.02 9.58 0.28
N ASP A 46 -14.34 9.52 0.33
CA ASP A 46 -15.16 10.02 1.46
C ASP A 46 -15.13 9.08 2.68
N LEU A 47 -14.09 8.27 2.81
CA LEU A 47 -13.87 7.32 3.90
C LEU A 47 -12.78 7.85 4.83
N PRO A 48 -12.83 7.54 6.14
CA PRO A 48 -11.78 7.91 7.09
C PRO A 48 -10.56 7.01 6.91
N LEU A 49 -9.84 7.20 5.79
CA LEU A 49 -8.60 6.49 5.49
C LEU A 49 -7.43 7.30 6.04
N ASP A 50 -6.80 6.80 7.10
CA ASP A 50 -5.67 7.46 7.75
C ASP A 50 -4.32 6.90 7.28
N ARG A 51 -4.32 5.77 6.56
CA ARG A 51 -3.11 5.08 6.11
C ARG A 51 -3.27 4.35 4.78
N MET A 52 -2.14 4.00 4.17
CA MET A 52 -2.06 3.08 3.06
C MET A 52 -1.18 1.89 3.47
N VAL A 53 -1.61 0.68 3.12
CA VAL A 53 -0.88 -0.56 3.41
C VAL A 53 -0.62 -1.32 2.12
N LEU A 54 0.51 -2.02 2.10
CA LEU A 54 0.90 -2.92 1.02
C LEU A 54 1.67 -4.08 1.60
N ASP A 55 1.75 -5.17 0.83
CA ASP A 55 2.68 -6.24 1.09
C ASP A 55 3.81 -6.20 0.06
N VAL A 56 5.02 -6.50 0.50
CA VAL A 56 6.18 -6.59 -0.37
C VAL A 56 6.98 -7.82 0.00
N ASP A 57 7.33 -8.62 -1.02
CA ASP A 57 8.18 -9.78 -0.83
C ASP A 57 9.51 -9.37 -0.19
N ARG A 58 9.95 -10.14 0.80
CA ARG A 58 11.21 -9.93 1.53
C ARG A 58 12.43 -9.98 0.62
N GLU A 59 12.32 -10.66 -0.53
CA GLU A 59 13.39 -10.78 -1.52
C GLU A 59 13.42 -9.62 -2.52
N ASN A 60 12.44 -8.71 -2.47
CA ASN A 60 12.31 -7.61 -3.42
C ASN A 60 12.89 -6.29 -2.87
N ASP A 61 14.20 -6.28 -2.64
CA ASP A 61 14.95 -5.14 -2.09
C ASP A 61 14.69 -3.83 -2.87
N ARG A 62 14.51 -3.94 -4.20
CA ARG A 62 14.22 -2.78 -5.06
C ARG A 62 12.87 -2.15 -4.74
N ALA A 63 11.84 -2.97 -4.50
CA ALA A 63 10.52 -2.47 -4.13
C ALA A 63 10.52 -1.95 -2.69
N GLN A 64 11.21 -2.61 -1.77
CA GLN A 64 11.35 -2.14 -0.38
C GLN A 64 11.95 -0.73 -0.34
N ALA A 65 13.11 -0.51 -0.96
CA ALA A 65 13.74 0.82 -1.02
C ALA A 65 12.86 1.86 -1.72
N PHE A 66 12.04 1.44 -2.70
CA PHE A 66 11.08 2.33 -3.35
C PHE A 66 9.98 2.77 -2.38
N TYR A 67 9.38 1.84 -1.62
CA TYR A 67 8.32 2.13 -0.67
C TYR A 67 8.83 2.89 0.56
N GLU A 68 10.01 2.58 1.08
CA GLU A 68 10.66 3.33 2.17
C GLU A 68 10.83 4.82 1.82
N ARG A 69 11.23 5.11 0.58
CA ARG A 69 11.34 6.50 0.07
C ARG A 69 9.99 7.23 0.05
N TYR A 70 8.89 6.49 -0.04
CA TYR A 70 7.53 7.01 0.03
C TYR A 70 6.97 7.08 1.47
N GLY A 71 7.78 6.74 2.48
CA GLY A 71 7.39 6.80 3.89
C GLY A 71 6.59 5.59 4.36
N PHE A 72 6.63 4.47 3.62
CA PHE A 72 6.11 3.22 4.15
C PHE A 72 7.08 2.67 5.19
N ASP A 73 6.57 2.44 6.39
CA ASP A 73 7.26 1.78 7.49
C ASP A 73 6.66 0.39 7.75
N HIS A 74 7.45 -0.52 8.34
CA HIS A 74 6.95 -1.83 8.75
C HIS A 74 5.77 -1.69 9.73
N TRP A 75 4.63 -2.30 9.38
CA TRP A 75 3.42 -2.25 10.19
C TRP A 75 2.85 -3.66 10.42
N GLY A 76 3.05 -4.16 11.65
CA GLY A 76 2.50 -5.44 12.10
C GLY A 76 3.02 -6.67 11.35
N GLU A 77 2.50 -7.84 11.71
CA GLU A 77 2.67 -9.08 10.95
C GLU A 77 1.30 -9.49 10.39
N MET A 78 1.22 -9.74 9.08
CA MET A 78 0.02 -10.36 8.50
C MET A 78 0.06 -11.86 8.76
N VAL A 79 -1.02 -12.40 9.34
CA VAL A 79 -1.19 -13.84 9.57
C VAL A 79 -2.29 -14.38 8.66
N ALA A 80 -2.00 -15.46 7.96
CA ALA A 80 -2.96 -16.17 7.12
C ALA A 80 -3.15 -17.61 7.63
N ARG A 81 -4.31 -18.21 7.31
CA ARG A 81 -4.56 -19.64 7.45
C ARG A 81 -5.20 -20.17 6.18
N ASP A 82 -4.95 -21.44 5.89
CA ASP A 82 -5.66 -22.14 4.83
C ASP A 82 -7.15 -22.31 5.19
N LEU A 83 -8.01 -22.39 4.16
CA LEU A 83 -9.43 -22.69 4.27
C LEU A 83 -9.71 -24.17 4.06
#